data_AF-A0A7Y6AC75-F1
#
_entry.id   AF-A0A7Y6AC75-F1
#
_cell.length_a   1.000
_cell.length_b   1.000
_cell.length_c   1.000
_cell.angle_alpha   90.00
_cell.angle_beta   90.00
_cell.angle_gamma   90.00
#
_symmetry.space_group_name_H-M   'P 1'
#
loop_
_entity.id
_entity.type
_entity.pdbx_description
1 polymer ?
#
loop_
_entity_poly.entity_id
_entity_poly.type
_entity_poly.pdbx_seq_one_letter_code
_entity_poly.pdbx_strand_id
1 'polypeptide(L)'
;MTAPASRTPRSESAARGFPAFPAGRRGGRGFARTWWGRAWIQAVEDSALDLTALKNGRKYAFTGRVGSITVSPGRLAAPVHGDEADAYATVLALQPLTPAQWDRFLDQVASRAGHIAALLDRDMPHDLVAAAADVGVPLLPDIGDLDPSCDCEDWGHPCRHAAALAYQAAWLVDEDPFLLLLLRGLGEQEFLAALQQRGAEAARSDAPRSRGRAAVSAEDAYAAVPGPLPETPELPDEPGDMAHIPAVPDTTPDLTADVLRLLAKDAAIRALELLRGEAVPVLDERADAVRLAAVHAASCDAFADTDVHARLRAAHDPPADFARAVAAWHFGGATGLDVLDRPWSPPRNELARAQVELAGLMEPEESVAAVDEPEALVHTEPGSTRRIWRNRWTHEEAGVQLRYGPDGRWYPYRSREGTWWPSAHSAPDAVTAFETV
;
A
#
# COMPACT_ATOMS: atom_id res chain seq x y z
N MET A 1 13.32 24.80 61.48
CA MET A 1 11.89 24.45 61.29
C MET A 1 11.63 24.42 59.80
N THR A 2 11.77 23.25 59.20
CA THR A 2 11.69 23.04 57.76
C THR A 2 10.30 22.54 57.45
N ALA A 3 9.54 23.30 56.67
CA ALA A 3 8.19 22.95 56.26
C ALA A 3 8.21 21.67 55.38
N PRO A 4 7.25 20.74 55.53
CA PRO A 4 7.23 19.53 54.73
C PRO A 4 6.74 19.85 53.32
N ALA A 5 7.44 19.28 52.32
CA ALA A 5 7.02 19.31 50.94
C ALA A 5 5.66 18.61 50.78
N SER A 6 4.71 19.34 50.19
CA SER A 6 3.39 18.88 49.82
C SER A 6 3.47 17.71 48.85
N ARG A 7 3.12 16.52 49.36
CA ARG A 7 2.93 15.29 48.58
C ARG A 7 1.68 15.47 47.71
N THR A 8 1.85 15.67 46.41
CA THR A 8 0.73 15.67 45.45
C THR A 8 0.00 14.32 45.55
N PRO A 9 -1.34 14.29 45.68
CA PRO A 9 -2.06 13.03 45.73
C PRO A 9 -1.97 12.33 44.38
N ARG A 10 -1.34 11.15 44.31
CA ARG A 10 -1.52 10.22 43.18
C ARG A 10 -2.99 9.83 43.20
N SER A 11 -3.72 10.21 42.16
CA SER A 11 -5.18 10.09 42.11
C SER A 11 -5.62 8.62 42.20
N GLU A 12 -6.69 8.39 42.97
CA GLU A 12 -7.42 7.13 43.09
C GLU A 12 -8.19 6.74 41.80
N SER A 13 -7.85 7.30 40.63
CA SER A 13 -8.71 7.31 39.43
C SER A 13 -8.26 6.43 38.25
N ALA A 14 -7.28 5.53 38.42
CA ALA A 14 -6.77 4.73 37.30
C ALA A 14 -7.24 3.26 37.27
N ALA A 15 -8.03 2.80 38.24
CA ALA A 15 -8.48 1.41 38.28
C ALA A 15 -9.59 1.13 37.23
N ARG A 16 -9.42 0.06 36.43
CA ARG A 16 -10.40 -0.41 35.44
C ARG A 16 -10.94 -1.78 35.86
N GLY A 17 -12.27 -1.90 35.94
CA GLY A 17 -12.96 -3.16 36.22
C GLY A 17 -13.43 -3.85 34.94
N PHE A 18 -13.28 -5.16 34.88
CA PHE A 18 -13.71 -6.01 33.77
C PHE A 18 -14.66 -7.08 34.31
N PRO A 19 -15.77 -7.35 33.60
CA PRO A 19 -16.70 -8.41 34.01
C PRO A 19 -16.02 -9.78 33.95
N ALA A 20 -16.52 -10.72 34.73
CA ALA A 20 -16.07 -12.11 34.69
C ALA A 20 -16.27 -12.69 33.29
N PHE A 21 -15.29 -13.45 32.80
CA PHE A 21 -15.44 -14.15 31.53
C PHE A 21 -16.34 -15.39 31.68
N PRO A 22 -17.23 -15.65 30.70
CA PRO A 22 -18.08 -16.84 30.75
C PRO A 22 -17.26 -18.13 30.59
N ALA A 23 -17.82 -19.25 31.04
CA ALA A 23 -17.25 -20.56 30.77
C ALA A 23 -17.26 -20.87 29.27
N GLY A 24 -16.15 -21.40 28.75
CA GLY A 24 -16.01 -21.74 27.33
C GLY A 24 -14.61 -21.47 26.79
N ARG A 25 -14.30 -22.04 25.62
CA ARG A 25 -13.05 -21.74 24.91
C ARG A 25 -13.22 -20.51 24.03
N ARG A 26 -12.30 -19.53 24.11
CA ARG A 26 -12.15 -18.51 23.06
C ARG A 26 -11.62 -19.20 21.78
N GLY A 27 -12.23 -18.90 20.63
CA GLY A 27 -11.78 -19.44 19.34
C GLY A 27 -10.41 -18.88 18.95
N GLY A 28 -9.47 -19.76 18.55
CA GLY A 28 -8.10 -19.39 18.16
C GLY A 28 -7.05 -20.45 18.54
N ARG A 29 -5.85 -20.39 17.95
CA ARG A 29 -4.70 -21.21 18.37
C ARG A 29 -3.94 -20.47 19.48
N GLY A 30 -4.11 -20.87 20.75
CA GLY A 30 -3.34 -20.33 21.89
C GLY A 30 -4.16 -19.50 22.89
N PHE A 31 -3.53 -19.07 23.98
CA PHE A 31 -4.14 -18.20 25.01
C PHE A 31 -4.07 -16.70 24.67
N ALA A 32 -3.19 -16.31 23.74
CA ALA A 32 -3.10 -14.95 23.20
C ALA A 32 -2.88 -15.03 21.68
N ARG A 33 -3.35 -14.02 20.95
CA ARG A 33 -3.24 -13.92 19.48
C ARG A 33 -2.10 -13.01 19.07
N THR A 34 -1.93 -11.94 19.83
CA THR A 34 -0.92 -10.90 19.63
C THR A 34 0.44 -11.37 20.13
N TRP A 35 1.50 -10.72 19.65
CA TRP A 35 2.85 -11.07 20.09
C TRP A 35 3.12 -10.63 21.54
N TRP A 36 2.57 -9.51 21.98
CA TRP A 36 2.71 -9.01 23.35
C TRP A 36 1.89 -9.84 24.35
N GLY A 37 0.70 -10.29 23.97
CA GLY A 37 -0.07 -11.24 24.79
C GLY A 37 0.65 -12.60 24.92
N ARG A 38 1.36 -13.04 23.88
CA ARG A 38 2.23 -14.24 23.96
C ARG A 38 3.43 -14.01 24.87
N ALA A 39 4.07 -12.84 24.81
CA ALA A 39 5.16 -12.49 25.72
C ALA A 39 4.70 -12.48 27.20
N TRP A 40 3.49 -11.97 27.48
CA TRP A 40 2.88 -12.06 28.80
C TRP A 40 2.71 -13.51 29.28
N ILE A 41 2.14 -14.38 28.43
CA ILE A 41 1.98 -15.80 28.78
C ILE A 41 3.34 -16.45 29.01
N GLN A 42 4.31 -16.17 28.15
CA GLN A 42 5.65 -16.70 28.28
C GLN A 42 6.27 -16.31 29.63
N ALA A 43 6.17 -15.04 30.05
CA ALA A 43 6.65 -14.61 31.36
C ALA A 43 5.99 -15.39 32.51
N VAL A 44 4.69 -15.70 32.42
CA VAL A 44 4.00 -16.53 33.42
C VAL A 44 4.52 -17.97 33.42
N GLU A 45 4.67 -18.58 32.24
CA GLU A 45 5.05 -19.98 32.09
C GLU A 45 6.52 -20.21 32.46
N ASP A 46 7.41 -19.30 32.08
CA ASP A 46 8.85 -19.35 32.39
C ASP A 46 9.12 -19.09 33.88
N SER A 47 8.23 -18.37 34.59
CA SER A 47 8.34 -18.10 36.03
C SER A 47 7.77 -19.22 36.92
N ALA A 48 7.07 -20.21 36.34
CA ALA A 48 6.32 -21.18 37.11
C ALA A 48 7.22 -22.27 37.72
N LEU A 49 7.11 -22.46 39.04
CA LEU A 49 7.84 -23.53 39.76
C LEU A 49 7.10 -24.87 39.78
N ASP A 50 5.78 -24.86 39.52
CA ASP A 50 4.96 -26.07 39.41
C ASP A 50 4.13 -26.08 38.11
N LEU A 51 4.53 -26.98 37.20
CA LEU A 51 3.85 -27.19 35.92
C LEU A 51 2.43 -27.78 36.07
N THR A 52 2.16 -28.47 37.18
CA THR A 52 0.83 -29.03 37.47
C THR A 52 -0.14 -27.92 37.88
N ALA A 53 0.27 -27.02 38.78
CA ALA A 53 -0.47 -25.80 39.11
C ALA A 53 -0.75 -24.96 37.85
N LEU A 54 0.25 -24.76 36.99
CA LEU A 54 0.09 -24.06 35.71
C LEU A 54 -0.95 -24.73 34.80
N LYS A 55 -0.85 -26.05 34.60
CA LYS A 55 -1.81 -26.82 33.79
C LYS A 55 -3.24 -26.74 34.35
N ASN A 56 -3.38 -26.73 35.66
CA ASN A 56 -4.68 -26.61 36.32
C ASN A 56 -5.24 -25.18 36.22
N GLY A 57 -4.41 -24.17 36.43
CA GLY A 57 -4.78 -22.76 36.23
C GLY A 57 -5.23 -22.47 34.80
N ARG A 58 -4.52 -23.05 33.82
CA ARG A 58 -4.90 -23.00 32.40
C ARG A 58 -6.30 -23.57 32.15
N LYS A 59 -6.67 -24.67 32.81
CA LYS A 59 -8.03 -25.21 32.71
C LYS A 59 -9.03 -24.28 33.41
N TYR A 60 -8.71 -23.84 34.62
CA TYR A 60 -9.56 -22.99 35.45
C TYR A 60 -9.96 -21.69 34.75
N ALA A 61 -9.04 -21.07 34.01
CA ALA A 61 -9.28 -19.86 33.23
C ALA A 61 -10.48 -19.99 32.26
N PHE A 62 -10.81 -21.18 31.77
CA PHE A 62 -11.93 -21.41 30.85
C PHE A 62 -13.23 -21.86 31.52
N THR A 63 -13.26 -21.99 32.84
CA THR A 63 -14.42 -22.58 33.56
C THR A 63 -15.40 -21.55 34.14
N GLY A 64 -15.17 -20.25 33.89
CA GLY A 64 -16.00 -19.18 34.47
C GLY A 64 -15.81 -18.98 35.96
N ARG A 65 -14.69 -19.45 36.53
CA ARG A 65 -14.36 -19.37 37.96
C ARG A 65 -13.63 -18.10 38.37
N VAL A 66 -13.02 -17.40 37.43
CA VAL A 66 -12.38 -16.11 37.70
C VAL A 66 -13.48 -15.04 37.63
N GLY A 67 -13.67 -14.33 38.75
CA GLY A 67 -14.66 -13.26 38.86
C GLY A 67 -14.26 -12.00 38.10
N SER A 68 -14.85 -10.86 38.47
CA SER A 68 -14.50 -9.58 37.86
C SER A 68 -13.02 -9.23 38.11
N ILE A 69 -12.30 -8.89 37.05
CA ILE A 69 -10.89 -8.53 37.12
C ILE A 69 -10.77 -7.02 37.28
N THR A 70 -10.02 -6.57 38.28
CA THR A 70 -9.65 -5.17 38.46
C THR A 70 -8.19 -4.98 38.09
N VAL A 71 -7.94 -4.03 37.17
CA VAL A 71 -6.61 -3.63 36.72
C VAL A 71 -6.30 -2.26 37.30
N SER A 72 -5.16 -2.11 37.95
CA SER A 72 -4.69 -0.84 38.53
C SER A 72 -3.17 -0.75 38.40
N PRO A 73 -2.56 0.42 38.60
CA PRO A 73 -1.11 0.57 38.62
C PRO A 73 -0.40 -0.50 39.46
N GLY A 74 0.37 -1.35 38.78
CA GLY A 74 1.15 -2.44 39.34
C GLY A 74 0.37 -3.66 39.85
N ARG A 75 -0.94 -3.73 39.62
CA ARG A 75 -1.77 -4.76 40.26
C ARG A 75 -2.99 -5.18 39.43
N LEU A 76 -3.11 -6.48 39.22
CA LEU A 76 -4.32 -7.19 38.81
C LEU A 76 -4.93 -7.90 40.01
N ALA A 77 -6.25 -7.88 40.16
CA ALA A 77 -6.91 -8.67 41.19
C ALA A 77 -8.28 -9.18 40.75
N ALA A 78 -8.61 -10.38 41.19
CA ALA A 78 -9.94 -10.97 41.04
C ALA A 78 -10.20 -11.98 42.17
N PRO A 79 -11.45 -12.13 42.62
CA PRO A 79 -11.84 -13.34 43.33
C PRO A 79 -11.81 -14.53 42.36
N VAL A 80 -11.20 -15.64 42.77
CA VAL A 80 -11.21 -16.88 41.97
C VAL A 80 -11.91 -17.97 42.78
N HIS A 81 -12.99 -18.52 42.22
CA HIS A 81 -13.79 -19.54 42.88
C HIS A 81 -13.08 -20.89 42.84
N GLY A 82 -13.05 -21.57 43.98
CA GLY A 82 -12.52 -22.92 44.12
C GLY A 82 -13.45 -24.01 43.57
N ASP A 83 -13.17 -25.26 43.97
CA ASP A 83 -14.10 -26.36 43.78
C ASP A 83 -15.17 -26.41 44.88
N GLU A 84 -14.85 -25.92 46.08
CA GLU A 84 -15.81 -25.61 47.13
C GLU A 84 -16.39 -24.20 46.93
N ALA A 85 -17.46 -23.82 47.66
CA ALA A 85 -18.13 -22.53 47.50
C ALA A 85 -17.30 -21.29 47.90
N ASP A 86 -16.00 -21.48 48.16
CA ASP A 86 -15.05 -20.44 48.56
C ASP A 86 -14.54 -19.63 47.37
N ALA A 87 -14.27 -18.35 47.63
CA ALA A 87 -13.66 -17.43 46.69
C ALA A 87 -12.32 -16.94 47.25
N TYR A 88 -11.24 -17.19 46.51
CA TYR A 88 -9.89 -16.81 46.91
C TYR A 88 -9.53 -15.42 46.41
N ALA A 89 -9.04 -14.55 47.29
CA ALA A 89 -8.54 -13.24 46.93
C ALA A 89 -7.20 -13.40 46.19
N THR A 90 -7.26 -13.30 44.86
CA THR A 90 -6.11 -13.54 43.99
C THR A 90 -5.60 -12.23 43.41
N VAL A 91 -4.29 -12.05 43.45
CA VAL A 91 -3.57 -10.85 42.99
C VAL A 91 -2.40 -11.27 42.13
N LEU A 92 -2.15 -10.50 41.07
CA LEU A 92 -0.91 -10.57 40.31
C LEU A 92 -0.31 -9.16 40.28
N ALA A 93 0.86 -8.99 40.88
CA ALA A 93 1.58 -7.73 40.87
C ALA A 93 2.59 -7.70 39.71
N LEU A 94 2.79 -6.50 39.17
CA LEU A 94 3.83 -6.22 38.18
C LEU A 94 4.47 -4.89 38.56
N GLN A 95 5.80 -4.83 38.59
CA GLN A 95 6.50 -3.62 39.02
C GLN A 95 6.18 -2.43 38.08
N PRO A 96 5.64 -1.31 38.59
CA PRO A 96 5.47 -0.10 37.81
C PRO A 96 6.81 0.47 37.36
N LEU A 97 6.82 1.11 36.19
CA LEU A 97 7.97 1.87 35.72
C LEU A 97 8.18 3.11 36.60
N THR A 98 9.45 3.45 36.80
CA THR A 98 9.83 4.70 37.46
C THR A 98 9.47 5.90 36.58
N PRO A 99 9.32 7.12 37.15
CA PRO A 99 9.07 8.33 36.36
C PRO A 99 10.08 8.53 35.22
N ALA A 100 11.38 8.29 35.49
CA ALA A 100 12.43 8.40 34.48
C ALA A 100 12.36 7.32 33.38
N GLN A 101 11.79 6.14 33.66
CA GLN A 101 11.52 5.14 32.63
C GLN A 101 10.29 5.53 31.79
N TRP A 102 9.25 6.07 32.43
CA TRP A 102 8.11 6.62 31.71
C TRP A 102 8.51 7.76 30.79
N ASP A 103 9.41 8.64 31.23
CA ASP A 103 9.88 9.74 30.38
C ASP A 103 10.59 9.24 29.13
N ARG A 104 11.55 8.30 29.30
CA ARG A 104 12.25 7.66 28.18
C ARG A 104 11.29 6.94 27.23
N PHE A 105 10.30 6.23 27.76
CA PHE A 105 9.31 5.53 26.92
C PHE A 105 8.46 6.50 26.10
N LEU A 106 7.97 7.57 26.73
CA LEU A 106 7.17 8.58 26.06
C LEU A 106 7.99 9.31 24.97
N ASP A 107 9.29 9.51 25.17
CA ASP A 107 10.19 10.04 24.13
C ASP A 107 10.32 9.07 22.94
N GLN A 108 10.42 7.75 23.20
CA GLN A 108 10.44 6.74 22.12
C GLN A 108 9.13 6.72 21.33
N VAL A 109 7.99 6.82 22.02
CA VAL A 109 6.67 6.89 21.36
C VAL A 109 6.57 8.18 20.54
N ALA A 110 6.99 9.32 21.08
CA ALA A 110 6.93 10.61 20.40
C ALA A 110 7.91 10.75 19.23
N SER A 111 8.97 9.94 19.18
CA SER A 111 9.99 9.98 18.12
C SER A 111 9.44 9.65 16.72
N ARG A 112 8.32 8.92 16.63
CA ARG A 112 7.68 8.53 15.35
C ARG A 112 6.16 8.59 15.47
N ALA A 113 5.51 9.38 14.62
CA ALA A 113 4.05 9.46 14.57
C ALA A 113 3.37 8.08 14.37
N GLY A 114 4.05 7.16 13.66
CA GLY A 114 3.58 5.79 13.48
C GLY A 114 3.43 4.99 14.78
N HIS A 115 4.28 5.22 15.80
CA HIS A 115 4.13 4.56 17.10
C HIS A 115 2.85 5.00 17.81
N ILE A 116 2.53 6.30 17.73
CA ILE A 116 1.32 6.86 18.33
C ILE A 116 0.07 6.29 17.64
N ALA A 117 0.06 6.30 16.30
CA ALA A 117 -1.04 5.77 15.51
C ALA A 117 -1.30 4.29 15.82
N ALA A 118 -0.26 3.44 15.83
CA ALA A 118 -0.40 2.03 16.13
C ALA A 118 -0.96 1.76 17.53
N LEU A 119 -0.47 2.49 18.55
CA LEU A 119 -1.02 2.37 19.92
C LEU A 119 -2.51 2.75 19.96
N LEU A 120 -2.92 3.83 19.29
CA LEU A 120 -4.33 4.22 19.20
C LEU A 120 -5.21 3.15 18.53
N ASP A 121 -4.65 2.42 17.56
CA ASP A 121 -5.26 1.26 16.91
C ASP A 121 -5.21 -0.03 17.77
N ARG A 122 -4.80 0.08 19.03
CA ARG A 122 -4.64 -1.03 19.99
C ARG A 122 -3.60 -2.07 19.54
N ASP A 123 -2.61 -1.64 18.77
CA ASP A 123 -1.45 -2.43 18.38
C ASP A 123 -0.21 -2.02 19.20
N MET A 124 0.63 -3.00 19.55
CA MET A 124 1.92 -2.75 20.19
C MET A 124 3.05 -2.98 19.16
N PRO A 125 3.69 -1.92 18.63
CA PRO A 125 4.75 -2.10 17.64
C PRO A 125 5.97 -2.81 18.21
N HIS A 126 6.50 -3.79 17.48
CA HIS A 126 7.72 -4.51 17.86
C HIS A 126 8.93 -3.59 17.98
N ASP A 127 9.08 -2.67 17.04
CA ASP A 127 10.20 -1.72 17.01
C ASP A 127 10.13 -0.71 18.15
N LEU A 128 8.92 -0.27 18.55
CA LEU A 128 8.74 0.56 19.75
C LEU A 128 9.24 -0.15 21.01
N VAL A 129 8.84 -1.42 21.22
CA VAL A 129 9.25 -2.17 22.42
C VAL A 129 10.74 -2.47 22.42
N ALA A 130 11.31 -2.79 21.26
CA ALA A 130 12.76 -2.96 21.11
C ALA A 130 13.52 -1.66 21.45
N ALA A 131 13.10 -0.53 20.88
CA ALA A 131 13.71 0.77 21.16
C ALA A 131 13.55 1.19 22.64
N ALA A 132 12.42 0.87 23.27
CA ALA A 132 12.21 1.08 24.70
C ALA A 132 13.17 0.24 25.55
N ALA A 133 13.40 -1.02 25.19
CA ALA A 133 14.34 -1.90 25.86
C ALA A 133 15.79 -1.41 25.74
N ASP A 134 16.19 -0.92 24.56
CA ASP A 134 17.53 -0.33 24.32
C ASP A 134 17.82 0.86 25.23
N VAL A 135 16.78 1.62 25.60
CA VAL A 135 16.88 2.72 26.57
C VAL A 135 16.54 2.30 27.99
N GLY A 136 16.55 1.01 28.32
CA GLY A 136 16.39 0.48 29.67
C GLY A 136 14.96 0.57 30.22
N VAL A 137 13.96 0.49 29.35
CA VAL A 137 12.54 0.44 29.72
C VAL A 137 11.96 -0.95 29.36
N PRO A 138 11.93 -1.90 30.31
CA PRO A 138 11.32 -3.21 30.10
C PRO A 138 9.79 -3.07 30.17
N LEU A 139 9.14 -2.87 29.02
CA LEU A 139 7.69 -2.66 28.97
C LEU A 139 6.93 -3.96 29.27
N LEU A 140 7.29 -5.04 28.58
CA LEU A 140 6.71 -6.37 28.79
C LEU A 140 7.31 -7.02 30.04
N PRO A 141 6.55 -7.87 30.76
CA PRO A 141 7.12 -8.66 31.84
C PRO A 141 8.11 -9.69 31.32
N ASP A 142 9.16 -9.95 32.09
CA ASP A 142 10.10 -11.06 31.89
C ASP A 142 9.92 -12.14 32.98
N ILE A 143 10.75 -13.19 32.95
CA ILE A 143 10.81 -14.21 33.99
C ILE A 143 11.00 -13.59 35.38
N GLY A 144 10.10 -13.91 36.30
CA GLY A 144 10.07 -13.42 37.68
C GLY A 144 9.43 -12.05 37.89
N ASP A 145 9.03 -11.33 36.84
CA ASP A 145 8.44 -9.99 36.99
C ASP A 145 6.99 -10.00 37.51
N LEU A 146 6.27 -11.08 37.21
CA LEU A 146 4.88 -11.26 37.64
C LEU A 146 4.87 -11.96 39.00
N ASP A 147 4.41 -11.24 40.02
CA ASP A 147 4.41 -11.70 41.41
C ASP A 147 2.98 -12.11 41.85
N PRO A 148 2.68 -13.43 41.88
CA PRO A 148 1.38 -13.95 42.25
C PRO A 148 1.18 -14.02 43.77
N SER A 149 0.02 -13.56 44.24
CA SER A 149 -0.41 -13.71 45.63
C SER A 149 -1.85 -14.23 45.69
N CYS A 150 -2.08 -15.25 46.51
CA CYS A 150 -3.39 -15.85 46.72
C CYS A 150 -3.49 -16.31 48.19
N ASP A 151 -4.68 -16.18 48.78
CA ASP A 151 -4.99 -16.64 50.14
C ASP A 151 -5.35 -18.14 50.24
N CYS A 152 -5.08 -18.94 49.19
CA CYS A 152 -5.28 -20.39 49.23
C CYS A 152 -4.13 -21.11 49.94
N GLU A 153 -4.38 -22.32 50.42
CA GLU A 153 -3.39 -23.16 51.10
C GLU A 153 -2.34 -23.80 50.16
N ASP A 154 -2.45 -23.57 48.85
CA ASP A 154 -1.53 -24.08 47.83
C ASP A 154 -0.23 -23.25 47.79
N TRP A 155 0.91 -23.92 47.89
CA TRP A 155 2.26 -23.34 47.88
C TRP A 155 2.85 -23.20 46.48
N GLY A 156 2.11 -23.56 45.42
CA GLY A 156 2.52 -23.35 44.03
C GLY A 156 2.76 -21.87 43.73
N HIS A 157 3.76 -21.58 42.89
CA HIS A 157 4.13 -20.22 42.49
C HIS A 157 4.21 -20.12 40.95
N PRO A 158 3.17 -19.58 40.27
CA PRO A 158 1.83 -19.26 40.80
C PRO A 158 1.02 -20.51 41.17
N CYS A 159 0.11 -20.39 42.14
CA CYS A 159 -0.89 -21.42 42.43
C CYS A 159 -1.92 -21.49 41.29
N ARG A 160 -2.79 -22.51 41.28
CA ARG A 160 -3.80 -22.65 40.19
C ARG A 160 -4.70 -21.41 40.03
N HIS A 161 -5.02 -20.71 41.11
CA HIS A 161 -5.90 -19.52 41.07
C HIS A 161 -5.18 -18.32 40.46
N ALA A 162 -3.96 -18.04 40.92
CA ALA A 162 -3.12 -16.98 40.36
C ALA A 162 -2.75 -17.24 38.90
N ALA A 163 -2.47 -18.50 38.54
CA ALA A 163 -2.26 -18.89 37.15
C ALA A 163 -3.52 -18.65 36.30
N ALA A 164 -4.72 -18.98 36.81
CA ALA A 164 -5.97 -18.72 36.11
C ALA A 164 -6.21 -17.22 35.86
N LEU A 165 -5.94 -16.37 36.87
CA LEU A 165 -5.98 -14.91 36.71
C LEU A 165 -4.96 -14.43 35.68
N ALA A 166 -3.72 -14.92 35.74
CA ALA A 166 -2.65 -14.53 34.81
C ALA A 166 -2.99 -14.87 33.35
N TYR A 167 -3.59 -16.05 33.11
CA TYR A 167 -4.05 -16.46 31.80
C TYR A 167 -5.23 -15.63 31.28
N GLN A 168 -6.19 -15.25 32.13
CA GLN A 168 -7.28 -14.36 31.70
C GLN A 168 -6.83 -12.90 31.53
N ALA A 169 -5.87 -12.45 32.33
CA ALA A 169 -5.25 -11.14 32.14
C ALA A 169 -4.57 -11.04 30.76
N ALA A 170 -3.99 -12.14 30.26
CA ALA A 170 -3.48 -12.20 28.90
C ALA A 170 -4.56 -11.88 27.86
N TRP A 171 -5.82 -12.29 28.07
CA TRP A 171 -6.92 -11.96 27.14
C TRP A 171 -7.26 -10.47 27.11
N LEU A 172 -7.17 -9.82 28.27
CA LEU A 172 -7.38 -8.38 28.38
C LEU A 172 -6.24 -7.61 27.72
N VAL A 173 -5.00 -7.99 28.01
CA VAL A 173 -3.80 -7.37 27.41
C VAL A 173 -3.73 -7.63 25.90
N ASP A 174 -4.19 -8.79 25.42
CA ASP A 174 -4.30 -9.14 24.00
C ASP A 174 -5.31 -8.27 23.24
N GLU A 175 -6.32 -7.73 23.91
CA GLU A 175 -7.31 -6.84 23.30
C GLU A 175 -6.96 -5.35 23.42
N ASP A 176 -6.31 -4.95 24.51
CA ASP A 176 -5.99 -3.55 24.77
C ASP A 176 -4.59 -3.40 25.40
N PRO A 177 -3.56 -3.03 24.60
CA PRO A 177 -2.20 -2.85 25.11
C PRO A 177 -2.07 -1.72 26.15
N PHE A 178 -3.04 -0.79 26.23
CA PHE A 178 -3.03 0.23 27.29
C PHE A 178 -3.22 -0.36 28.68
N LEU A 179 -3.71 -1.60 28.81
CA LEU A 179 -3.74 -2.30 30.10
C LEU A 179 -2.35 -2.66 30.59
N LEU A 180 -1.41 -2.96 29.70
CA LEU A 180 -0.01 -3.13 30.06
C LEU A 180 0.59 -1.80 30.55
N LEU A 181 0.27 -0.69 29.86
CA LEU A 181 0.72 0.65 30.27
C LEU A 181 0.16 1.04 31.65
N LEU A 182 -1.13 0.75 31.87
CA LEU A 182 -1.78 0.95 33.16
C LEU A 182 -1.09 0.14 34.25
N LEU A 183 -0.79 -1.15 34.01
CA LEU A 183 -0.06 -1.99 34.96
C LEU A 183 1.35 -1.47 35.22
N ARG A 184 2.02 -0.94 34.20
CA ARG A 184 3.32 -0.26 34.34
C ARG A 184 3.21 1.11 34.98
N GLY A 185 2.00 1.58 35.29
CA GLY A 185 1.75 2.67 36.22
C GLY A 185 1.22 3.98 35.63
N LEU A 186 0.84 4.01 34.36
CA LEU A 186 0.29 5.20 33.71
C LEU A 186 -0.99 4.87 32.95
N GLY A 187 -2.08 5.59 33.25
CA GLY A 187 -3.36 5.39 32.58
C GLY A 187 -3.39 5.94 31.16
N GLU A 188 -4.33 5.47 30.33
CA GLU A 188 -4.48 5.90 28.93
C GLU A 188 -4.62 7.42 28.78
N GLN A 189 -5.48 8.05 29.59
CA GLN A 189 -5.67 9.51 29.52
C GLN A 189 -4.41 10.29 29.90
N GLU A 190 -3.70 9.84 30.94
CA GLU A 190 -2.45 10.48 31.39
C GLU A 190 -1.34 10.29 30.35
N PHE A 191 -1.25 9.10 29.75
CA PHE A 191 -0.32 8.80 28.68
C PHE A 191 -0.54 9.68 27.45
N LEU A 192 -1.79 9.79 26.97
CA LEU A 192 -2.13 10.63 25.82
C LEU A 192 -1.90 12.11 26.11
N ALA A 193 -2.23 12.58 27.32
CA ALA A 193 -1.94 13.96 27.73
C ALA A 193 -0.43 14.24 27.74
N ALA A 194 0.40 13.30 28.22
CA ALA A 194 1.84 13.44 28.23
C ALA A 194 2.45 13.46 26.82
N LEU A 195 1.89 12.70 25.88
CA LEU A 195 2.29 12.75 24.47
C LEU A 195 1.90 14.07 23.80
N GLN A 196 0.70 14.58 24.06
CA GLN A 196 0.26 15.88 23.53
C GLN A 196 1.17 17.02 24.03
N GLN A 197 1.54 16.99 25.32
CA GLN A 197 2.48 17.97 25.89
C GLN A 197 3.84 17.93 25.20
N ARG A 198 4.42 16.72 25.02
CA ARG A 198 5.68 16.54 24.29
C ARG A 198 5.61 17.00 22.84
N GLY A 199 4.53 16.68 22.13
CA GLY A 199 4.31 17.17 20.76
C GLY A 199 4.28 18.70 20.69
N ALA A 200 3.61 19.35 21.66
CA ALA A 200 3.58 20.81 21.75
C ALA A 200 4.95 21.42 22.13
N GLU A 201 5.75 20.74 22.95
CA GLU A 201 7.14 21.14 23.27
C GLU A 201 8.05 21.02 22.06
N ALA A 202 8.01 19.88 21.36
CA ALA A 202 8.77 19.65 20.14
C ALA A 202 8.43 20.69 19.06
N ALA A 203 7.14 20.98 18.85
CA ALA A 203 6.70 22.03 17.93
C ALA A 203 7.20 23.44 18.33
N ARG A 204 7.35 23.72 19.63
CA ARG A 204 7.92 24.99 20.13
C ARG A 204 9.44 25.05 19.99
N SER A 205 10.15 23.92 20.07
CA SER A 205 11.60 23.85 19.93
C SER A 205 12.08 23.76 18.48
N ASP A 206 11.31 23.10 17.62
CA ASP A 206 11.63 22.84 16.21
C ASP A 206 11.00 23.87 15.27
N ALA A 207 10.14 24.75 15.79
CA ALA A 207 9.84 25.99 15.10
C ALA A 207 11.18 26.67 14.81
N PRO A 208 11.53 26.94 13.54
CA PRO A 208 12.62 27.85 13.27
C PRO A 208 12.32 29.08 14.12
N ARG A 209 13.31 29.59 14.84
CA ARG A 209 13.28 30.97 15.32
C ARG A 209 13.21 31.84 14.06
N SER A 210 12.05 31.87 13.42
CA SER A 210 11.62 32.91 12.52
C SER A 210 11.61 34.12 13.43
N ARG A 211 12.76 34.80 13.48
CA ARG A 211 12.83 36.16 13.96
C ARG A 211 11.90 36.94 13.04
N GLY A 212 10.61 37.01 13.39
CA GLY A 212 9.64 37.74 12.59
C GLY A 212 8.15 37.41 12.76
N ARG A 213 7.74 36.18 13.11
CA ARG A 213 6.29 35.88 13.22
C ARG A 213 5.88 35.63 14.66
N ALA A 214 5.12 36.57 15.22
CA ALA A 214 4.46 36.39 16.50
C ALA A 214 3.60 35.11 16.43
N ALA A 215 3.70 34.27 17.46
CA ALA A 215 2.79 33.14 17.61
C ALA A 215 1.36 33.68 17.70
N VAL A 216 0.46 33.14 16.88
CA VAL A 216 -0.98 33.45 16.90
C VAL A 216 -1.71 32.33 17.63
N SER A 217 -2.77 32.66 18.37
CA SER A 217 -3.61 31.63 18.99
C SER A 217 -4.31 30.80 17.91
N ALA A 218 -4.67 29.55 18.21
CA ALA A 218 -5.37 28.69 17.25
C ALA A 218 -6.74 29.29 16.86
N GLU A 219 -7.41 29.97 17.79
CA GLU A 219 -8.66 30.69 17.55
C GLU A 219 -8.45 31.86 16.58
N ASP A 220 -7.41 32.68 16.80
CA ASP A 220 -7.08 33.80 15.91
C ASP A 220 -6.63 33.31 14.52
N ALA A 221 -5.91 32.19 14.46
CA ALA A 221 -5.48 31.58 13.20
C ALA A 221 -6.67 31.02 12.40
N TYR A 222 -7.65 30.43 13.08
CA TYR A 222 -8.87 29.93 12.45
C TYR A 222 -9.81 31.08 12.02
N ALA A 223 -9.88 32.14 12.80
CA ALA A 223 -10.65 33.34 12.48
C ALA A 223 -9.98 34.24 11.43
N ALA A 224 -8.69 34.03 11.16
CA ALA A 224 -7.96 34.79 10.15
C ALA A 224 -8.53 34.49 8.75
N VAL A 225 -8.84 35.55 8.01
CA VAL A 225 -9.20 35.44 6.60
C VAL A 225 -7.96 34.90 5.86
N PRO A 226 -8.06 33.73 5.19
CA PRO A 226 -6.94 33.21 4.41
C PRO A 226 -6.47 34.27 3.42
N GLY A 227 -5.16 34.47 3.35
CA GLY A 227 -4.58 35.30 2.30
C GLY A 227 -4.90 34.73 0.91
N PRO A 228 -4.67 35.52 -0.16
CA PRO A 228 -4.75 34.98 -1.51
C PRO A 228 -3.84 33.76 -1.62
N LEU A 229 -4.31 32.72 -2.32
CA LEU A 229 -3.48 31.57 -2.63
C LEU A 229 -2.23 32.06 -3.39
N PRO A 230 -1.06 31.43 -3.16
CA PRO A 230 0.09 31.71 -4.01
C PRO A 230 -0.29 31.43 -5.47
N GLU A 231 0.36 32.14 -6.39
CA GLU A 231 0.18 31.89 -7.81
C GLU A 231 0.52 30.43 -8.12
N THR A 232 -0.30 29.82 -8.97
CA THR A 232 -0.05 28.45 -9.41
C THR A 232 1.34 28.40 -10.06
N PRO A 233 2.24 27.52 -9.60
CA PRO A 233 3.57 27.42 -10.18
C PRO A 233 3.47 27.05 -11.66
N GLU A 234 4.39 27.58 -12.46
CA GLU A 234 4.48 27.24 -13.88
C GLU A 234 4.78 25.75 -14.06
N LEU A 235 4.19 25.17 -15.11
CA LEU A 235 4.42 23.78 -15.46
C LEU A 235 5.86 23.60 -15.98
N PRO A 236 6.58 22.56 -15.54
CA PRO A 236 7.92 22.30 -16.07
C PRO A 236 7.84 21.88 -17.55
N ASP A 237 8.86 22.26 -18.33
CA ASP A 237 8.96 21.90 -19.74
C ASP A 237 9.26 20.40 -19.95
N GLU A 238 9.99 19.81 -19.01
CA GLU A 238 10.45 18.42 -19.06
C GLU A 238 10.07 17.63 -17.80
N PRO A 239 9.90 16.29 -17.92
CA PRO A 239 9.68 15.42 -16.76
C PRO A 239 10.83 15.54 -15.76
N GLY A 240 10.51 15.55 -14.46
CA GLY A 240 11.52 15.57 -13.41
C GLY A 240 12.42 14.32 -13.43
N ASP A 241 13.70 14.50 -13.12
CA ASP A 241 14.66 13.40 -12.96
C ASP A 241 14.73 12.94 -11.49
N MET A 242 14.92 11.64 -11.27
CA MET A 242 15.16 11.12 -9.93
C MET A 242 16.64 11.34 -9.57
N ALA A 243 16.90 12.40 -8.80
CA ALA A 243 18.25 12.71 -8.33
C ALA A 243 18.89 11.60 -7.47
N HIS A 244 18.09 10.73 -6.84
CA HIS A 244 18.59 9.63 -6.01
C HIS A 244 17.71 8.37 -6.15
N ILE A 245 18.33 7.24 -6.47
CA ILE A 245 17.66 5.94 -6.52
C ILE A 245 18.01 5.18 -5.23
N PRO A 246 17.03 4.71 -4.43
CA PRO A 246 17.32 3.91 -3.26
C PRO A 246 18.02 2.60 -3.66
N ALA A 247 18.91 2.09 -2.80
CA ALA A 247 19.52 0.79 -3.02
C ALA A 247 18.44 -0.30 -3.10
N VAL A 248 18.44 -1.08 -4.17
CA VAL A 248 17.49 -2.18 -4.34
C VAL A 248 18.05 -3.42 -3.64
N PRO A 249 17.33 -4.04 -2.69
CA PRO A 249 17.82 -5.21 -1.97
C PRO A 249 18.09 -6.40 -2.91
N ASP A 250 19.14 -7.17 -2.62
CA ASP A 250 19.52 -8.37 -3.42
C ASP A 250 18.44 -9.47 -3.44
N THR A 251 17.41 -9.37 -2.59
CA THR A 251 16.31 -10.33 -2.48
C THR A 251 15.26 -10.21 -3.59
N THR A 252 15.34 -9.20 -4.47
CA THR A 252 14.41 -9.00 -5.60
C THR A 252 15.13 -9.10 -6.95
N PRO A 253 15.47 -10.31 -7.42
CA PRO A 253 16.28 -10.48 -8.64
C PRO A 253 15.62 -9.88 -9.90
N ASP A 254 14.29 -9.79 -9.93
CA ASP A 254 13.54 -9.24 -11.07
C ASP A 254 13.43 -7.71 -11.06
N LEU A 255 13.76 -7.05 -9.95
CA LEU A 255 13.68 -5.59 -9.80
C LEU A 255 15.10 -5.05 -9.64
N THR A 256 15.67 -4.50 -10.71
CA THR A 256 16.98 -3.86 -10.67
C THR A 256 16.84 -2.34 -10.48
N ALA A 257 17.93 -1.66 -10.10
CA ALA A 257 17.95 -0.20 -10.00
C ALA A 257 17.60 0.49 -11.33
N ASP A 258 17.97 -0.11 -12.46
CA ASP A 258 17.67 0.42 -13.80
C ASP A 258 16.19 0.25 -14.17
N VAL A 259 15.58 -0.89 -13.81
CA VAL A 259 14.12 -1.07 -13.94
C VAL A 259 13.39 -0.02 -13.09
N LEU A 260 13.85 0.23 -11.87
CA LEU A 260 13.25 1.24 -11.00
C LEU A 260 13.40 2.66 -11.59
N ARG A 261 14.57 2.99 -12.15
CA ARG A 261 14.81 4.28 -12.84
C ARG A 261 13.86 4.45 -14.02
N LEU A 262 13.65 3.38 -14.80
CA LEU A 262 12.74 3.37 -15.94
C LEU A 262 11.30 3.66 -15.51
N LEU A 263 10.81 2.92 -14.52
CA LEU A 263 9.44 3.09 -14.00
C LEU A 263 9.22 4.47 -13.39
N ALA A 264 10.22 5.01 -12.69
CA ALA A 264 10.12 6.36 -12.15
C ALA A 264 10.10 7.44 -13.25
N LYS A 265 10.91 7.28 -14.29
CA LYS A 265 10.89 8.17 -15.46
C LYS A 265 9.54 8.09 -16.19
N ASP A 266 8.98 6.90 -16.37
CA ASP A 266 7.65 6.70 -16.94
C ASP A 266 6.57 7.41 -16.12
N ALA A 267 6.61 7.26 -14.79
CA ALA A 267 5.68 7.94 -13.90
C ALA A 267 5.80 9.47 -13.98
N ALA A 268 7.02 10.01 -14.08
CA ALA A 268 7.25 11.45 -14.25
C ALA A 268 6.70 11.98 -15.58
N ILE A 269 6.85 11.22 -16.68
CA ILE A 269 6.26 11.56 -17.99
C ILE A 269 4.74 11.62 -17.88
N ARG A 270 4.10 10.58 -17.33
CA ARG A 270 2.63 10.53 -17.20
C ARG A 270 2.09 11.62 -16.27
N ALA A 271 2.83 11.95 -15.20
CA ALA A 271 2.46 13.06 -14.32
C ALA A 271 2.49 14.40 -15.06
N LEU A 272 3.46 14.62 -15.94
CA LEU A 272 3.54 15.82 -16.76
C LEU A 272 2.41 15.91 -17.79
N GLU A 273 2.07 14.80 -18.44
CA GLU A 273 0.90 14.71 -19.35
C GLU A 273 -0.39 15.09 -18.62
N LEU A 274 -0.62 14.54 -17.41
CA LEU A 274 -1.77 14.89 -16.57
C LEU A 274 -1.80 16.37 -16.20
N LEU A 275 -0.64 16.93 -15.84
CA LEU A 275 -0.51 18.35 -15.51
C LEU A 275 -0.79 19.26 -16.71
N ARG A 276 -0.51 18.81 -17.94
CA ARG A 276 -0.88 19.49 -19.19
C ARG A 276 -2.35 19.33 -19.56
N GLY A 277 -3.12 18.57 -18.78
CA GLY A 277 -4.53 18.27 -19.06
C GLY A 277 -4.71 17.24 -20.18
N GLU A 278 -3.66 16.48 -20.50
CA GLU A 278 -3.75 15.39 -21.48
C GLU A 278 -4.45 14.18 -20.85
N ALA A 279 -5.28 13.50 -21.63
CA ALA A 279 -5.97 12.30 -21.17
C ALA A 279 -5.00 11.11 -21.17
N VAL A 280 -4.66 10.59 -20.00
CA VAL A 280 -3.86 9.35 -19.89
C VAL A 280 -4.79 8.16 -20.12
N PRO A 281 -4.59 7.36 -21.19
CA PRO A 281 -5.45 6.22 -21.47
C PRO A 281 -5.28 5.14 -20.39
N VAL A 282 -6.38 4.49 -20.02
CA VAL A 282 -6.35 3.26 -19.22
C VAL A 282 -5.94 2.13 -20.16
N LEU A 283 -4.76 1.56 -19.93
CA LEU A 283 -4.17 0.51 -20.75
C LEU A 283 -4.25 -0.82 -20.02
N ASP A 284 -4.49 -1.89 -20.79
CA ASP A 284 -4.26 -3.25 -20.29
C ASP A 284 -2.75 -3.57 -20.26
N GLU A 285 -2.39 -4.69 -19.65
CA GLU A 285 -0.99 -5.10 -19.46
C GLU A 285 -0.22 -5.19 -20.79
N ARG A 286 -0.85 -5.70 -21.85
CA ARG A 286 -0.23 -5.80 -23.18
C ARG A 286 0.02 -4.42 -23.78
N ALA A 287 -0.99 -3.55 -23.77
CA ALA A 287 -0.88 -2.20 -24.33
C ALA A 287 0.13 -1.36 -23.55
N ASP A 288 0.21 -1.50 -22.22
CA ASP A 288 1.19 -0.81 -21.40
C ASP A 288 2.62 -1.33 -21.64
N ALA A 289 2.80 -2.65 -21.79
CA ALA A 289 4.10 -3.23 -22.15
C ALA A 289 4.61 -2.76 -23.53
N VAL A 290 3.71 -2.71 -24.51
CA VAL A 290 4.00 -2.18 -25.86
C VAL A 290 4.35 -0.69 -25.79
N ARG A 291 3.60 0.10 -25.01
CA ARG A 291 3.87 1.51 -24.78
C ARG A 291 5.23 1.73 -24.16
N LEU A 292 5.54 1.05 -23.05
CA LEU A 292 6.83 1.14 -22.36
C LEU A 292 7.99 0.84 -23.32
N ALA A 293 7.85 -0.21 -24.13
CA ALA A 293 8.83 -0.51 -25.16
C ALA A 293 8.90 0.59 -26.24
N ALA A 294 7.78 1.16 -26.70
CA ALA A 294 7.83 2.21 -27.72
C ALA A 294 8.44 3.53 -27.21
N VAL A 295 8.09 3.95 -25.98
CA VAL A 295 8.56 5.19 -25.35
C VAL A 295 10.06 5.12 -25.07
N HIS A 296 10.54 3.99 -24.56
CA HIS A 296 11.93 3.84 -24.16
C HIS A 296 12.87 3.39 -25.28
N ALA A 297 12.34 2.80 -26.37
CA ALA A 297 13.12 2.52 -27.57
C ALA A 297 13.67 3.80 -28.23
N ALA A 298 12.99 4.95 -28.08
CA ALA A 298 13.42 6.23 -28.62
C ALA A 298 14.51 6.92 -27.76
N SER A 299 14.66 6.54 -26.49
CA SER A 299 15.68 7.09 -25.59
C SER A 299 16.98 6.29 -25.67
N CYS A 300 17.69 6.42 -26.79
CA CYS A 300 18.86 5.58 -27.12
C CYS A 300 20.10 5.74 -26.23
N ASP A 301 20.21 6.76 -25.36
CA ASP A 301 21.52 7.10 -24.78
C ASP A 301 21.73 6.72 -23.30
N ALA A 302 20.73 6.24 -22.56
CA ALA A 302 20.88 5.94 -21.12
C ALA A 302 20.41 4.55 -20.68
N PHE A 303 19.66 3.82 -21.53
CA PHE A 303 18.98 2.57 -21.14
C PHE A 303 19.17 1.42 -22.14
N ALA A 304 20.01 1.61 -23.16
CA ALA A 304 20.29 0.59 -24.18
C ALA A 304 20.88 -0.71 -23.62
N ASP A 305 21.45 -0.66 -22.40
CA ASP A 305 22.05 -1.81 -21.70
C ASP A 305 21.10 -2.51 -20.71
N THR A 306 19.86 -2.04 -20.54
CA THR A 306 18.92 -2.69 -19.62
C THR A 306 18.13 -3.79 -20.35
N ASP A 307 18.20 -5.01 -19.81
CA ASP A 307 17.49 -6.22 -20.25
C ASP A 307 15.94 -6.08 -20.29
N VAL A 308 15.36 -4.90 -19.99
CA VAL A 308 13.91 -4.66 -19.97
C VAL A 308 13.26 -4.92 -21.31
N HIS A 309 13.83 -4.44 -22.42
CA HIS A 309 13.25 -4.68 -23.73
C HIS A 309 13.24 -6.17 -24.11
N ALA A 310 14.29 -6.90 -23.73
CA ALA A 310 14.36 -8.34 -23.93
C ALA A 310 13.35 -9.06 -23.04
N ARG A 311 13.20 -8.66 -21.77
CA ARG A 311 12.19 -9.18 -20.83
C ARG A 311 10.77 -8.94 -21.29
N LEU A 312 10.42 -7.72 -21.70
CA LEU A 312 9.11 -7.39 -22.27
C LEU A 312 8.84 -8.24 -23.52
N ARG A 313 9.81 -8.34 -24.43
CA ARG A 313 9.67 -9.20 -25.62
C ARG A 313 9.51 -10.67 -25.26
N ALA A 314 10.25 -11.19 -24.29
CA ALA A 314 10.18 -12.59 -23.86
C ALA A 314 8.86 -12.93 -23.15
N ALA A 315 8.24 -11.94 -22.49
CA ALA A 315 6.94 -12.09 -21.84
C ALA A 315 5.76 -12.16 -22.84
N HIS A 316 5.98 -11.82 -24.11
CA HIS A 316 4.93 -11.79 -25.14
C HIS A 316 5.24 -12.73 -26.31
N ASP A 317 4.43 -13.79 -26.43
CA ASP A 317 4.49 -14.78 -27.51
C ASP A 317 3.41 -14.51 -28.58
N PRO A 318 3.73 -14.46 -29.89
CA PRO A 318 5.07 -14.57 -30.48
C PRO A 318 5.87 -13.26 -30.44
N PRO A 319 7.21 -13.32 -30.27
CA PRO A 319 8.08 -12.12 -30.21
C PRO A 319 7.98 -11.19 -31.42
N ALA A 320 7.74 -11.75 -32.61
CA ALA A 320 7.58 -10.99 -33.85
C ALA A 320 6.32 -10.10 -33.81
N ASP A 321 5.24 -10.59 -33.19
CA ASP A 321 4.01 -9.80 -33.02
C ASP A 321 4.20 -8.68 -32.02
N PHE A 322 5.02 -8.87 -30.97
CA PHE A 322 5.37 -7.80 -30.04
C PHE A 322 6.15 -6.68 -30.73
N ALA A 323 7.18 -7.01 -31.52
CA ALA A 323 7.92 -6.01 -32.29
C ALA A 323 7.03 -5.22 -33.25
N ARG A 324 6.05 -5.89 -33.89
CA ARG A 324 5.06 -5.24 -34.76
C ARG A 324 4.10 -4.33 -33.97
N ALA A 325 3.70 -4.74 -32.77
CA ALA A 325 2.89 -3.94 -31.86
C ALA A 325 3.63 -2.67 -31.39
N VAL A 326 4.92 -2.79 -31.06
CA VAL A 326 5.78 -1.65 -30.71
C VAL A 326 5.90 -0.67 -31.89
N ALA A 327 6.08 -1.17 -33.11
CA ALA A 327 6.08 -0.32 -34.31
C ALA A 327 4.72 0.38 -34.52
N ALA A 328 3.61 -0.32 -34.31
CA ALA A 328 2.27 0.25 -34.44
C ALA A 328 2.02 1.37 -33.41
N TRP A 329 2.47 1.17 -32.17
CA TRP A 329 2.43 2.21 -31.15
C TRP A 329 3.31 3.40 -31.49
N HIS A 330 4.53 3.16 -31.99
CA HIS A 330 5.45 4.23 -32.37
C HIS A 330 4.85 5.15 -33.45
N PHE A 331 4.22 4.59 -34.48
CA PHE A 331 3.62 5.37 -35.56
C PHE A 331 2.24 5.95 -35.24
N GLY A 332 1.48 5.30 -34.33
CA GLY A 332 0.04 5.54 -34.19
C GLY A 332 -0.51 5.60 -32.77
N GLY A 333 0.33 5.49 -31.75
CA GLY A 333 -0.08 5.43 -30.34
C GLY A 333 -1.02 4.27 -30.04
N ALA A 334 -1.90 4.47 -29.05
CA ALA A 334 -2.89 3.47 -28.65
C ALA A 334 -3.82 3.08 -29.81
N THR A 335 -4.24 4.05 -30.64
CA THR A 335 -5.10 3.77 -31.81
C THR A 335 -4.35 2.95 -32.86
N GLY A 336 -3.05 3.21 -33.08
CA GLY A 336 -2.22 2.40 -33.98
C GLY A 336 -2.14 0.93 -33.55
N LEU A 337 -2.04 0.68 -32.24
CA LEU A 337 -2.09 -0.67 -31.69
C LEU A 337 -3.47 -1.32 -31.88
N ASP A 338 -4.56 -0.59 -31.64
CA ASP A 338 -5.93 -1.10 -31.86
C ASP A 338 -6.18 -1.43 -33.35
N VAL A 339 -5.71 -0.59 -34.27
CA VAL A 339 -5.76 -0.82 -35.72
C VAL A 339 -4.94 -2.04 -36.16
N LEU A 340 -3.86 -2.34 -35.44
CA LEU A 340 -3.08 -3.56 -35.64
C LEU A 340 -3.88 -4.80 -35.25
N ASP A 341 -4.40 -4.81 -34.01
CA ASP A 341 -4.94 -5.98 -33.33
C ASP A 341 -6.41 -6.26 -33.69
N ARG A 342 -7.24 -5.22 -33.92
CA ARG A 342 -8.70 -5.33 -34.07
C ARG A 342 -9.21 -4.74 -35.38
N PRO A 343 -9.39 -5.56 -36.42
CA PRO A 343 -10.07 -5.10 -37.63
C PRO A 343 -11.57 -4.88 -37.38
N TRP A 344 -12.03 -3.68 -37.69
CA TRP A 344 -13.41 -3.22 -37.50
C TRP A 344 -14.05 -2.81 -38.83
N SER A 345 -15.37 -2.68 -38.88
CA SER A 345 -16.10 -2.29 -40.09
C SER A 345 -16.57 -0.83 -39.98
N PRO A 346 -16.00 0.11 -40.75
CA PRO A 346 -16.40 1.50 -40.73
C PRO A 346 -17.81 1.73 -41.29
N PRO A 347 -18.49 2.84 -40.91
CA PRO A 347 -19.73 3.29 -41.53
C PRO A 347 -19.66 3.33 -43.06
N ARG A 348 -20.76 2.98 -43.74
CA ARG A 348 -20.81 2.88 -45.21
C ARG A 348 -20.39 4.16 -45.93
N ASN A 349 -20.74 5.32 -45.37
CA ASN A 349 -20.38 6.64 -45.91
C ASN A 349 -18.87 6.91 -45.85
N GLU A 350 -18.19 6.47 -44.79
CA GLU A 350 -16.74 6.62 -44.66
C GLU A 350 -16.01 5.67 -45.61
N LEU A 351 -16.47 4.43 -45.74
CA LEU A 351 -15.96 3.48 -46.72
C LEU A 351 -16.14 3.98 -48.16
N ALA A 352 -17.29 4.55 -48.50
CA ALA A 352 -17.54 5.09 -49.84
C ALA A 352 -16.61 6.28 -50.14
N ARG A 353 -16.41 7.19 -49.17
CA ARG A 353 -15.48 8.32 -49.30
C ARG A 353 -14.03 7.84 -49.49
N ALA A 354 -13.61 6.90 -48.65
CA ALA A 354 -12.31 6.25 -48.74
C ALA A 354 -12.06 5.62 -50.11
N GLN A 355 -13.05 4.91 -50.65
CA GLN A 355 -12.97 4.29 -51.97
C GLN A 355 -12.83 5.32 -53.09
N VAL A 356 -13.54 6.45 -53.02
CA VAL A 356 -13.42 7.53 -53.99
C VAL A 356 -12.03 8.19 -53.92
N GLU A 357 -11.52 8.46 -52.72
CA GLU A 357 -10.17 9.01 -52.52
C GLU A 357 -9.09 8.07 -53.08
N LEU A 358 -9.22 6.76 -52.83
CA LEU A 358 -8.31 5.73 -53.35
C LEU A 358 -8.46 5.51 -54.86
N ALA A 359 -9.66 5.67 -55.42
CA ALA A 359 -9.89 5.61 -56.87
C ALA A 359 -9.23 6.80 -57.59
N GLY A 360 -9.12 7.95 -56.93
CA GLY A 360 -8.44 9.15 -57.45
C GLY A 360 -6.91 9.02 -57.56
N LEU A 361 -6.30 8.06 -56.86
CA LEU A 361 -4.86 7.72 -56.97
C LEU A 361 -4.51 6.94 -58.24
N MET A 362 -5.50 6.61 -59.07
CA MET A 362 -5.36 5.64 -60.15
C MET A 362 -5.35 6.35 -61.51
N GLU A 363 -4.42 5.97 -62.40
CA GLU A 363 -4.59 6.22 -63.83
C GLU A 363 -5.76 5.37 -64.37
N PRO A 364 -6.52 5.87 -65.37
CA PRO A 364 -7.77 5.26 -65.80
C PRO A 364 -7.51 4.02 -66.67
N GLU A 365 -7.19 2.89 -66.05
CA GLU A 365 -7.38 1.58 -66.67
C GLU A 365 -8.50 0.82 -65.94
N GLU A 366 -9.61 0.75 -66.68
CA GLU A 366 -10.84 -0.03 -66.51
C GLU A 366 -11.77 0.29 -65.32
N SER A 367 -12.92 0.82 -65.72
CA SER A 367 -14.06 1.27 -64.92
C SER A 367 -14.62 0.20 -63.98
N VAL A 368 -14.69 0.51 -62.70
CA VAL A 368 -15.52 -0.22 -61.74
C VAL A 368 -16.97 0.24 -61.90
N ALA A 369 -17.84 -0.65 -62.36
CA ALA A 369 -19.27 -0.42 -62.43
C ALA A 369 -19.84 -0.22 -61.01
N ALA A 370 -20.65 0.82 -60.85
CA ALA A 370 -21.44 1.04 -59.64
C ALA A 370 -22.44 -0.11 -59.45
N VAL A 371 -22.44 -0.76 -58.29
CA VAL A 371 -23.45 -1.76 -57.92
C VAL A 371 -24.05 -1.38 -56.56
N ASP A 372 -25.37 -1.19 -56.57
CA ASP A 372 -26.25 -1.01 -55.42
C ASP A 372 -26.47 -2.36 -54.67
N GLU A 373 -26.17 -2.36 -53.36
CA GLU A 373 -26.76 -3.23 -52.30
C GLU A 373 -26.40 -4.76 -52.27
N PRO A 374 -26.54 -5.49 -51.12
CA PRO A 374 -25.53 -5.53 -50.06
C PRO A 374 -25.39 -6.92 -49.38
N GLU A 375 -24.32 -7.69 -49.59
CA GLU A 375 -23.95 -8.77 -48.64
C GLU A 375 -22.58 -9.34 -49.04
N ALA A 376 -21.62 -9.33 -48.08
CA ALA A 376 -20.33 -10.03 -48.16
C ALA A 376 -19.54 -9.89 -49.49
N LEU A 377 -19.12 -8.67 -49.83
CA LEU A 377 -18.30 -8.44 -51.02
C LEU A 377 -16.80 -8.58 -50.73
N VAL A 378 -16.33 -9.83 -50.67
CA VAL A 378 -15.00 -10.16 -51.21
C VAL A 378 -15.16 -10.14 -52.72
N HIS A 379 -15.10 -8.96 -53.35
CA HIS A 379 -14.94 -8.88 -54.80
C HIS A 379 -13.48 -9.24 -55.13
N THR A 380 -13.19 -10.52 -55.14
CA THR A 380 -12.07 -11.05 -55.91
C THR A 380 -12.57 -11.24 -57.33
N GLU A 381 -12.32 -10.26 -58.22
CA GLU A 381 -12.07 -10.67 -59.59
C GLU A 381 -10.81 -11.56 -59.58
N PRO A 382 -10.84 -12.75 -60.19
CA PRO A 382 -9.65 -13.60 -60.28
C PRO A 382 -8.58 -12.85 -61.08
N GLY A 383 -7.55 -12.35 -60.39
CA GLY A 383 -6.50 -11.50 -60.99
C GLY A 383 -6.44 -10.07 -60.47
N SER A 384 -7.40 -9.63 -59.64
CA SER A 384 -7.33 -8.31 -59.00
C SER A 384 -6.15 -8.23 -58.03
N THR A 385 -5.27 -7.28 -58.27
CA THR A 385 -4.10 -6.95 -57.45
C THR A 385 -4.48 -6.17 -56.19
N ARG A 386 -5.79 -5.94 -55.99
CA ARG A 386 -6.36 -5.06 -54.96
C ARG A 386 -7.48 -5.74 -54.19
N ARG A 387 -7.48 -5.58 -52.87
CA ARG A 387 -8.47 -6.20 -51.97
C ARG A 387 -8.89 -5.24 -50.87
N ILE A 388 -10.20 -5.10 -50.68
CA ILE A 388 -10.80 -4.37 -49.55
C ILE A 388 -11.43 -5.38 -48.61
N TRP A 389 -11.07 -5.33 -47.34
CA TRP A 389 -11.67 -6.15 -46.30
C TRP A 389 -11.81 -5.32 -45.02
N ARG A 390 -13.05 -5.07 -44.60
CA ARG A 390 -13.36 -4.24 -43.43
C ARG A 390 -12.66 -2.87 -43.51
N ASN A 391 -11.87 -2.50 -42.51
CA ASN A 391 -11.05 -1.29 -42.49
C ASN A 391 -9.70 -1.42 -43.19
N ARG A 392 -9.45 -2.47 -44.00
CA ARG A 392 -8.15 -2.72 -44.63
C ARG A 392 -8.26 -2.67 -46.15
N TRP A 393 -7.46 -1.82 -46.76
CA TRP A 393 -7.27 -1.74 -48.21
C TRP A 393 -5.88 -2.26 -48.54
N THR A 394 -5.78 -3.25 -49.42
CA THR A 394 -4.52 -3.93 -49.77
C THR A 394 -4.26 -3.80 -51.26
N HIS A 395 -3.04 -3.42 -51.61
CA HIS A 395 -2.50 -3.43 -52.96
C HIS A 395 -1.33 -4.41 -53.01
N GLU A 396 -1.57 -5.62 -53.52
CA GLU A 396 -0.62 -6.75 -53.46
C GLU A 396 0.63 -6.48 -54.31
N GLU A 397 0.50 -5.91 -55.51
CA GLU A 397 1.66 -5.58 -56.38
C GLU A 397 2.60 -4.52 -55.78
N ALA A 398 2.03 -3.48 -55.18
CA ALA A 398 2.79 -2.44 -54.52
C ALA A 398 3.33 -2.89 -53.15
N GLY A 399 2.85 -4.03 -52.62
CA GLY A 399 3.20 -4.48 -51.28
C GLY A 399 2.75 -3.50 -50.19
N VAL A 400 1.63 -2.82 -50.38
CA VAL A 400 1.07 -1.79 -49.48
C VAL A 400 -0.28 -2.21 -48.93
N GLN A 401 -0.50 -1.96 -47.63
CA GLN A 401 -1.81 -2.06 -47.01
C GLN A 401 -2.09 -0.79 -46.20
N LEU A 402 -3.22 -0.15 -46.45
CA LEU A 402 -3.70 0.97 -45.66
C LEU A 402 -4.81 0.48 -44.74
N ARG A 403 -4.77 0.91 -43.48
CA ARG A 403 -5.80 0.56 -42.48
C ARG A 403 -6.47 1.82 -41.96
N TYR A 404 -7.80 1.84 -41.98
CA TYR A 404 -8.58 2.96 -41.48
C TYR A 404 -8.84 2.81 -39.97
N GLY A 405 -8.48 3.84 -39.20
CA GLY A 405 -8.66 3.88 -37.76
C GLY A 405 -10.02 4.42 -37.33
N PRO A 406 -10.48 4.07 -36.12
CA PRO A 406 -11.71 4.62 -35.53
C PRO A 406 -11.60 6.13 -35.23
N ASP A 407 -10.39 6.69 -35.26
CA ASP A 407 -10.09 8.11 -35.14
C ASP A 407 -10.18 8.87 -36.48
N GLY A 408 -10.56 8.18 -37.55
CA GLY A 408 -10.72 8.73 -38.89
C GLY A 408 -9.41 8.90 -39.67
N ARG A 409 -8.30 8.33 -39.19
CA ARG A 409 -6.97 8.42 -39.84
C ARG A 409 -6.60 7.13 -40.58
N TRP A 410 -5.65 7.26 -41.50
CA TRP A 410 -5.11 6.16 -42.30
C TRP A 410 -3.74 5.74 -41.82
N TYR A 411 -3.59 4.44 -41.56
CA TYR A 411 -2.38 3.82 -41.04
C TYR A 411 -1.69 3.00 -42.13
N PRO A 412 -0.51 3.41 -42.60
CA PRO A 412 0.23 2.74 -43.67
C PRO A 412 1.01 1.51 -43.18
N TYR A 413 0.93 0.43 -43.97
CA TYR A 413 1.67 -0.82 -43.76
C TYR A 413 2.36 -1.27 -45.04
N ARG A 414 3.54 -1.88 -44.89
CA ARG A 414 4.33 -2.48 -45.98
C ARG A 414 4.51 -3.98 -45.75
N SER A 415 4.43 -4.78 -46.81
CA SER A 415 4.66 -6.22 -46.75
C SER A 415 6.15 -6.54 -46.53
N ARG A 416 6.45 -7.37 -45.54
CA ARG A 416 7.77 -7.97 -45.30
C ARG A 416 7.56 -9.47 -45.10
N GLU A 417 8.09 -10.28 -46.01
CA GLU A 417 7.97 -11.75 -45.97
C GLU A 417 6.52 -12.24 -45.80
N GLY A 418 5.57 -11.57 -46.47
CA GLY A 418 4.14 -11.90 -46.40
C GLY A 418 3.41 -11.37 -45.15
N THR A 419 4.09 -10.63 -44.28
CA THR A 419 3.51 -10.00 -43.09
C THR A 419 3.43 -8.49 -43.26
N TRP A 420 2.30 -7.88 -42.88
CA TRP A 420 2.10 -6.43 -42.95
C TRP A 420 2.69 -5.71 -41.73
N TRP A 421 3.67 -4.84 -41.95
CA TRP A 421 4.33 -4.04 -40.90
C TRP A 421 3.98 -2.57 -41.00
N PRO A 422 3.67 -1.88 -39.87
CA PRO A 422 3.53 -0.43 -39.85
C PRO A 422 4.77 0.25 -40.46
N SER A 423 4.56 1.21 -41.36
CA SER A 423 5.67 1.83 -42.13
C SER A 423 5.83 3.34 -41.92
N ALA A 424 4.77 4.07 -41.55
CA ALA A 424 4.80 5.51 -41.32
C ALA A 424 3.69 5.96 -40.36
N HIS A 425 3.75 7.22 -39.91
CA HIS A 425 2.73 7.84 -39.07
C HIS A 425 1.37 7.89 -39.77
N SER A 426 0.31 7.98 -38.96
CA SER A 426 -1.05 8.07 -39.50
C SER A 426 -1.29 9.37 -40.27
N ALA A 427 -1.96 9.28 -41.41
CA ALA A 427 -2.29 10.39 -42.28
C ALA A 427 -3.81 10.72 -42.24
N PRO A 428 -4.22 11.96 -42.54
CA PRO A 428 -5.63 12.35 -42.53
C PRO A 428 -6.43 11.79 -43.72
N ASP A 429 -5.76 11.43 -44.82
CA ASP A 429 -6.38 10.92 -46.04
C ASP A 429 -5.57 9.76 -46.63
N ALA A 430 -6.22 8.98 -47.49
CA ALA A 430 -5.65 7.73 -48.00
C ALA A 430 -4.52 7.95 -49.01
N VAL A 431 -4.56 9.08 -49.74
CA VAL A 431 -3.54 9.49 -50.73
C VAL A 431 -2.22 9.75 -50.03
N THR A 432 -2.25 10.63 -49.05
CA THR A 432 -1.08 10.96 -48.21
C THR A 432 -0.54 9.70 -47.53
N ALA A 433 -1.42 8.84 -46.99
CA ALA A 433 -0.99 7.58 -46.40
C ALA A 433 -0.24 6.69 -47.40
N PHE A 434 -0.74 6.59 -48.65
CA PHE A 434 -0.14 5.77 -49.69
C PHE A 434 1.25 6.28 -50.10
N GLU A 435 1.40 7.60 -50.27
CA GLU A 435 2.67 8.23 -50.66
C GLU A 435 3.77 8.10 -49.58
N THR A 436 3.38 7.89 -48.33
CA THR A 436 4.33 7.72 -47.21
C THR A 436 4.88 6.31 -47.04
N VAL A 437 4.38 5.31 -47.78
CA VAL A 437 4.70 3.88 -47.58
C VAL A 437 6.01 3.46 -48.19
#